data_AF-A0A8C5GHQ2-F1
#
_entry.id   AF-A0A8C5GHQ2-F1
#
_cell.length_a   1.000
_cell.length_b   1.000
_cell.length_c   1.000
_cell.angle_alpha   90.00
_cell.angle_beta   90.00
_cell.angle_gamma   90.00
#
_symmetry.space_group_name_H-M   'P 1'
#
loop_
_entity.id
_entity.type
_entity.pdbx_description
1 polymer ?
#
loop_
_entity_poly.entity_id
_entity_poly.type
_entity_poly.pdbx_seq_one_letter_code
_entity_poly.pdbx_strand_id
1 'polypeptide(L)'
;ENTKVFPLFTSLKDDDSGDHEQDQGSSKDSEKEKNEDEDKEQNSSKRKVEQFWRFYSHMIRPGDLTGHSDFHLFKEGIKPMWEDDANKMGGKWIIRLRKGLASRCWENLILAILGEQFMVGEEICGAVVSVRFQEDIISIWNKTASDQGTTARIRDTLRRVLNLPPNTIMEYKTHTDSIKYVCLFDLLFTLQLFSFNFICILVFTHPFFA
;
A
#
# COMPACT_ATOMS: atom_id res chain seq x y z
N GLU A 1 4.81 9.69 -14.86
CA GLU A 1 4.45 9.37 -13.45
C GLU A 1 5.51 8.45 -12.86
N ASN A 2 6.09 8.82 -11.73
CA ASN A 2 7.13 8.04 -11.06
C ASN A 2 6.47 7.12 -10.02
N THR A 3 5.94 5.99 -10.47
CA THR A 3 5.36 4.97 -9.60
C THR A 3 6.46 4.02 -9.13
N LYS A 4 6.68 3.92 -7.82
CA LYS A 4 7.54 2.87 -7.23
C LYS A 4 6.65 1.84 -6.52
N VAL A 5 6.73 0.59 -6.96
CA VAL A 5 6.02 -0.54 -6.38
C VAL A 5 7.00 -1.39 -5.58
N PHE A 6 6.66 -1.66 -4.33
CA PHE A 6 7.45 -2.47 -3.41
C PHE A 6 6.64 -3.72 -3.04
N PRO A 7 7.14 -4.94 -3.32
CA PRO A 7 6.52 -6.15 -2.80
C PRO A 7 6.68 -6.21 -1.28
N LEU A 8 5.64 -6.65 -0.57
CA LEU A 8 5.70 -7.00 0.84
C LEU A 8 6.49 -8.30 0.95
N PHE A 9 7.57 -8.30 1.74
CA PHE A 9 8.53 -9.39 1.91
C PHE A 9 7.99 -10.63 2.66
N THR A 10 6.68 -10.89 2.64
CA THR A 10 6.06 -11.94 3.45
C THR A 10 6.51 -13.36 3.08
N SER A 11 7.02 -13.59 1.86
CA SER A 11 7.52 -14.90 1.43
C SER A 11 8.96 -14.83 0.89
N LEU A 12 9.93 -14.66 1.78
CA LEU A 12 11.21 -15.33 1.52
C LEU A 12 11.02 -16.79 1.87
N LYS A 13 11.02 -17.63 0.84
CA LYS A 13 11.25 -19.06 1.00
C LYS A 13 12.56 -19.21 1.77
N ASP A 14 12.48 -19.90 2.90
CA ASP A 14 13.66 -20.44 3.54
C ASP A 14 14.26 -21.42 2.53
N ASP A 15 15.30 -21.00 1.81
CA ASP A 15 16.14 -21.89 1.00
C ASP A 15 16.95 -22.75 1.99
N ASP A 16 16.31 -23.79 2.51
CA ASP A 16 16.93 -24.83 3.31
C ASP A 16 17.59 -25.83 2.36
N SER A 17 18.85 -25.58 2.00
CA SER A 17 19.71 -26.63 1.46
C SER A 17 20.08 -27.55 2.63
N GLY A 18 19.19 -28.50 2.90
CA GLY A 18 19.37 -29.53 3.92
C GLY A 18 20.44 -30.52 3.50
N ASP A 19 21.54 -30.56 4.26
CA ASP A 19 22.41 -31.72 4.38
C ASP A 19 22.62 -31.97 5.88
N HIS A 20 22.11 -33.09 6.40
CA HIS A 20 22.84 -33.94 7.33
C HIS A 20 22.14 -35.28 7.59
N GLU A 21 22.87 -36.36 7.27
CA GLU A 21 22.56 -37.75 7.59
C GLU A 21 22.63 -38.05 9.10
N GLN A 22 21.97 -39.15 9.46
CA GLN A 22 21.58 -39.71 10.77
C GLN A 22 22.72 -40.02 11.76
N ASP A 23 22.45 -40.05 13.08
CA ASP A 23 22.40 -41.31 13.86
C ASP A 23 21.84 -41.18 15.31
N GLN A 24 21.25 -42.31 15.74
CA GLN A 24 20.63 -42.83 16.99
C GLN A 24 20.73 -42.12 18.37
N GLY A 25 19.55 -41.96 19.01
CA GLY A 25 19.17 -42.66 20.26
C GLY A 25 19.34 -41.97 21.63
N SER A 26 18.23 -41.58 22.29
CA SER A 26 17.83 -41.93 23.67
C SER A 26 16.97 -40.86 24.38
N SER A 27 15.73 -41.26 24.70
CA SER A 27 14.78 -40.79 25.72
C SER A 27 15.14 -39.52 26.54
N LYS A 28 14.96 -38.32 25.96
CA LYS A 28 14.66 -37.05 26.66
C LYS A 28 14.05 -36.00 25.68
N ASP A 29 13.11 -36.41 24.84
CA ASP A 29 12.80 -35.66 23.60
C ASP A 29 11.65 -34.64 23.68
N SER A 30 10.86 -34.60 24.75
CA SER A 30 9.65 -33.74 24.76
C SER A 30 9.89 -32.24 25.03
N GLU A 31 11.08 -31.86 25.52
CA GLU A 31 11.42 -30.46 25.86
C GLU A 31 12.44 -29.83 24.91
N LYS A 32 13.15 -30.62 24.10
CA LYS A 32 14.18 -30.11 23.16
C LYS A 32 13.60 -29.71 21.79
N GLU A 33 12.65 -30.48 21.27
CA GLU A 33 12.00 -30.19 19.97
C GLU A 33 11.19 -28.88 20.00
N LYS A 34 10.59 -28.53 21.14
CA LYS A 34 9.81 -27.28 21.28
C LYS A 34 10.63 -26.01 21.15
N ASN A 35 11.90 -26.01 21.58
CA ASN A 35 12.73 -24.81 21.56
C ASN A 35 13.32 -24.55 20.17
N GLU A 36 13.59 -25.60 19.38
CA GLU A 36 14.20 -25.46 18.06
C GLU A 36 13.24 -24.87 17.01
N ASP A 37 11.94 -25.19 17.08
CA ASP A 37 10.93 -24.63 16.19
C ASP A 37 10.62 -23.15 16.51
N GLU A 38 10.54 -22.79 17.80
CA GLU A 38 10.37 -21.41 18.25
C GLU A 38 11.58 -20.53 17.86
N ASP A 39 12.80 -21.06 17.97
CA ASP A 39 14.02 -20.36 17.57
C ASP A 39 14.10 -20.12 16.05
N LYS A 40 13.62 -21.07 15.23
CA LYS A 40 13.57 -20.93 13.76
C LYS A 40 12.58 -19.86 13.32
N GLU A 41 11.37 -19.87 13.84
CA GLU A 41 10.33 -18.90 13.50
C GLU A 41 10.73 -17.48 13.95
N GLN A 42 11.32 -17.38 15.14
CA GLN A 42 11.82 -16.11 15.66
C GLN A 42 13.01 -15.58 14.86
N ASN A 43 13.88 -16.45 14.34
CA ASN A 43 14.98 -16.06 13.45
C ASN A 43 14.48 -15.62 12.06
N SER A 44 13.46 -16.29 11.51
CA SER A 44 12.82 -15.90 10.25
C SER A 44 12.18 -14.51 10.35
N SER A 45 11.44 -14.24 11.43
CA SER A 45 10.84 -12.93 11.70
C SER A 45 11.89 -11.82 11.84
N LYS A 46 12.98 -12.06 12.57
CA LYS A 46 14.12 -11.11 12.69
C LYS A 46 14.71 -10.76 11.33
N ARG A 47 14.97 -11.77 10.48
CA ARG A 47 15.52 -11.57 9.13
C ARG A 47 14.63 -10.69 8.25
N LYS A 48 13.30 -10.87 8.30
CA LYS A 48 12.34 -10.05 7.54
C LYS A 48 12.37 -8.58 7.96
N VAL A 49 12.47 -8.31 9.28
CA VAL A 49 12.56 -6.95 9.81
C VAL A 49 13.87 -6.27 9.41
N GLU A 50 15.01 -6.97 9.51
CA GLU A 50 16.32 -6.43 9.11
C GLU A 50 16.37 -6.07 7.63
N GLN A 51 15.83 -6.94 6.77
CA GLN A 51 15.76 -6.68 5.34
C GLN A 51 14.86 -5.49 5.03
N PHE A 52 13.69 -5.40 5.68
CA PHE A 52 12.84 -4.23 5.55
C PHE A 52 13.61 -2.93 5.84
N TRP A 53 14.31 -2.88 6.98
CA TRP A 53 15.08 -1.69 7.35
C TRP A 53 16.23 -1.42 6.39
N ARG A 54 16.91 -2.45 5.89
CA ARG A 54 17.98 -2.31 4.89
C ARG A 54 17.50 -1.63 3.61
N PHE A 55 16.28 -1.94 3.15
CA PHE A 55 15.70 -1.25 2.00
C PHE A 55 15.18 0.13 2.39
N TYR A 56 14.37 0.21 3.45
CA TYR A 56 13.66 1.42 3.84
C TYR A 56 14.59 2.57 4.24
N SER A 57 15.71 2.29 4.91
CA SER A 57 16.67 3.32 5.34
C SER A 57 17.36 4.06 4.19
N HIS A 58 17.42 3.45 3.00
CA HIS A 58 18.05 4.04 1.81
C HIS A 58 17.03 4.68 0.86
N MET A 59 15.74 4.63 1.19
CA MET A 59 14.70 5.24 0.38
C MET A 59 14.55 6.74 0.66
N ILE A 60 14.32 7.49 -0.41
CA ILE A 60 13.84 8.88 -0.31
C ILE A 60 12.50 8.85 0.41
N ARG A 61 12.34 9.69 1.44
CA ARG A 61 11.09 9.74 2.21
C ARG A 61 9.99 10.37 1.34
N PRO A 62 8.71 9.99 1.52
CA PRO A 62 7.61 10.56 0.74
C PRO A 62 7.58 12.10 0.75
N GLY A 63 7.85 12.72 1.90
CA GLY A 63 7.87 14.18 2.03
C GLY A 63 8.96 14.89 1.21
N ASP A 64 10.02 14.17 0.81
CA ASP A 64 11.15 14.71 0.04
C ASP A 64 11.03 14.43 -1.46
N LEU A 65 9.96 13.75 -1.90
CA LEU A 65 9.71 13.51 -3.31
C LEU A 65 9.20 14.77 -4.00
N THR A 66 9.75 15.07 -5.16
CA THR A 66 9.30 16.17 -6.03
C THR A 66 8.23 15.68 -7.00
N GLY A 67 7.20 16.51 -7.23
CA GLY A 67 6.16 16.26 -8.23
C GLY A 67 5.12 15.21 -7.81
N HIS A 68 4.40 14.67 -8.79
CA HIS A 68 3.40 13.63 -8.59
C HIS A 68 4.09 12.25 -8.53
N SER A 69 4.22 11.71 -7.32
CA SER A 69 4.87 10.42 -7.08
C SER A 69 4.05 9.55 -6.13
N ASP A 70 4.18 8.24 -6.30
CA ASP A 70 3.43 7.25 -5.52
C ASP A 70 4.34 6.11 -5.06
N PHE A 71 4.25 5.75 -3.78
CA PHE A 71 4.80 4.51 -3.25
C PHE A 71 3.68 3.53 -2.97
N HIS A 72 3.89 2.28 -3.36
CA HIS A 72 2.96 1.19 -3.15
C HIS A 72 3.67 0.08 -2.38
N LEU A 73 3.06 -0.39 -1.29
CA LEU A 73 3.51 -1.55 -0.53
C LEU A 73 2.36 -2.56 -0.51
N PHE A 74 2.49 -3.68 -1.22
CA PHE A 74 1.41 -4.68 -1.35
C PHE A 74 1.91 -6.07 -1.04
N LYS A 75 1.05 -6.89 -0.42
CA LYS A 75 1.31 -8.31 -0.18
C LYS A 75 1.82 -8.97 -1.46
N GLU A 76 2.79 -9.88 -1.31
CA GLU A 76 3.34 -10.60 -2.44
C GLU A 76 2.23 -11.29 -3.25
N GLY A 77 2.35 -11.25 -4.58
CA GLY A 77 1.35 -11.77 -5.49
C GLY A 77 0.14 -10.87 -5.72
N ILE A 78 -0.05 -9.81 -4.91
CA ILE A 78 -1.13 -8.83 -5.10
C ILE A 78 -0.58 -7.61 -5.83
N LYS A 79 -1.09 -7.36 -7.03
CA LYS A 79 -0.74 -6.16 -7.78
C LYS A 79 -1.50 -4.95 -7.21
N PRO A 80 -0.90 -3.75 -7.18
CA PRO A 80 -1.55 -2.52 -6.71
C PRO A 80 -2.56 -1.97 -7.73
N MET A 81 -3.45 -2.82 -8.23
CA MET A 81 -4.41 -2.53 -9.29
C MET A 81 -5.75 -3.16 -8.96
N TRP A 82 -6.84 -2.53 -9.39
CA TRP A 82 -8.19 -2.96 -9.02
C TRP A 82 -8.60 -4.27 -9.70
N GLU A 83 -7.97 -4.60 -10.82
CA GLU A 83 -8.20 -5.82 -11.60
C GLU A 83 -7.65 -7.07 -10.91
N ASP A 84 -6.74 -6.91 -9.95
CA ASP A 84 -6.20 -8.02 -9.18
C ASP A 84 -7.33 -8.74 -8.43
N ASP A 85 -7.30 -10.07 -8.44
CA ASP A 85 -8.34 -10.90 -7.84
C ASP A 85 -8.56 -10.59 -6.35
N ALA A 86 -7.51 -10.18 -5.64
CA ALA A 86 -7.60 -9.79 -4.24
C ALA A 86 -8.20 -8.39 -4.05
N ASN A 87 -8.16 -7.51 -5.05
CA ASN A 87 -8.63 -6.13 -4.93
C ASN A 87 -10.00 -5.89 -5.57
N LYS A 88 -10.44 -6.71 -6.53
CA LYS A 88 -11.66 -6.42 -7.34
C LYS A 88 -12.95 -6.26 -6.54
N MET A 89 -13.10 -6.96 -5.41
CA MET A 89 -14.26 -6.86 -4.49
C MET A 89 -13.98 -5.95 -3.28
N GLY A 90 -12.81 -5.33 -3.26
CA GLY A 90 -12.27 -4.61 -2.14
C GLY A 90 -12.56 -3.13 -2.16
N GLY A 91 -11.85 -2.43 -1.28
CA GLY A 91 -11.86 -0.98 -1.22
C GLY A 91 -10.65 -0.44 -0.50
N LYS A 92 -10.66 0.87 -0.32
CA LYS A 92 -9.58 1.59 0.35
C LYS A 92 -10.12 2.64 1.30
N TRP A 93 -9.49 2.71 2.48
CA TRP A 93 -9.55 3.90 3.32
C TRP A 93 -8.59 4.94 2.78
N ILE A 94 -9.03 6.18 2.69
CA ILE A 94 -8.31 7.32 2.14
C ILE A 94 -8.21 8.40 3.22
N ILE A 95 -7.00 8.88 3.45
CA ILE A 95 -6.70 9.95 4.41
C ILE A 95 -5.90 11.03 3.68
N ARG A 96 -6.45 12.24 3.68
CA ARG A 96 -5.78 13.43 3.15
C ARG A 96 -4.97 14.08 4.26
N LEU A 97 -3.69 14.31 3.99
CA LEU A 97 -2.71 14.85 4.92
C LEU A 97 -2.21 16.20 4.42
N ARG A 98 -2.02 17.12 5.36
CA ARG A 98 -1.25 18.33 5.10
C ARG A 98 0.21 17.96 4.82
N LYS A 99 0.88 18.80 4.02
CA LYS A 99 2.32 18.67 3.75
C LYS A 99 3.14 18.58 5.04
N GLY A 100 4.21 17.78 4.98
CA GLY A 100 5.12 17.52 6.10
C GLY A 100 4.71 16.34 6.98
N LEU A 101 3.51 15.77 6.82
CA LEU A 101 3.05 14.62 7.62
C LEU A 101 3.27 13.26 6.93
N ALA A 102 3.38 13.25 5.60
CA ALA A 102 3.38 12.02 4.80
C ALA A 102 4.46 11.02 5.22
N SER A 103 5.70 11.46 5.46
CA SER A 103 6.81 10.56 5.79
C SER A 103 6.56 9.78 7.09
N ARG A 104 6.12 10.47 8.16
CA ARG A 104 5.82 9.84 9.45
C ARG A 104 4.59 8.95 9.37
N CYS A 105 3.52 9.42 8.74
CA CYS A 105 2.30 8.62 8.62
C CYS A 105 2.53 7.38 7.74
N TRP A 106 3.34 7.49 6.68
CA TRP A 106 3.72 6.35 5.85
C TRP A 106 4.53 5.33 6.64
N GLU A 107 5.55 5.76 7.39
CA GLU A 107 6.36 4.87 8.24
C GLU A 107 5.51 4.15 9.30
N ASN A 108 4.64 4.87 10.00
CA ASN A 108 3.75 4.26 10.97
C ASN A 108 2.78 3.25 10.33
N LEU A 109 2.29 3.55 9.12
CA LEU A 109 1.38 2.65 8.40
C LEU A 109 2.06 1.34 8.02
N ILE A 110 3.23 1.41 7.39
CA ILE A 110 3.94 0.21 6.93
C ILE A 110 4.39 -0.65 8.12
N LEU A 111 4.84 -0.03 9.23
CA LEU A 111 5.18 -0.75 10.46
C LEU A 111 3.94 -1.40 11.09
N ALA A 112 2.77 -0.76 11.03
CA ALA A 112 1.52 -1.35 11.50
C ALA A 112 1.09 -2.55 10.65
N ILE A 113 1.32 -2.52 9.33
CA ILE A 113 1.04 -3.64 8.42
C ILE A 113 2.00 -4.79 8.71
N LEU A 114 3.32 -4.52 8.75
CA LEU A 114 4.34 -5.54 9.00
C LEU A 114 4.24 -6.14 10.40
N GLY A 115 3.82 -5.35 11.38
CA GLY A 115 3.57 -5.79 12.75
C GLY A 115 2.18 -6.38 12.98
N GLU A 116 1.43 -6.70 11.91
CA GLU A 116 0.12 -7.37 11.95
C GLU A 116 -0.92 -6.63 12.83
N GLN A 117 -0.76 -5.32 13.06
CA GLN A 117 -1.47 -4.55 14.09
C GLN A 117 -2.98 -4.36 13.83
N PHE A 118 -3.44 -4.68 12.62
CA PHE A 118 -4.83 -4.53 12.20
C PHE A 118 -5.72 -5.66 12.73
N MET A 119 -5.16 -6.85 12.99
CA MET A 119 -5.89 -8.00 13.54
C MET A 119 -7.15 -8.35 12.73
N VAL A 120 -7.06 -8.26 11.40
CA VAL A 120 -8.11 -8.60 10.42
C VAL A 120 -7.75 -9.82 9.57
N GLY A 121 -6.78 -10.61 10.02
CA GLY A 121 -6.25 -11.74 9.26
C GLY A 121 -5.71 -11.31 7.89
N GLU A 122 -6.11 -12.04 6.85
CA GLU A 122 -5.60 -11.84 5.50
C GLU A 122 -6.24 -10.68 4.72
N GLU A 123 -7.06 -9.85 5.35
CA GLU A 123 -7.84 -8.81 4.66
C GLU A 123 -7.01 -7.67 4.08
N ILE A 124 -5.85 -7.32 4.67
CA ILE A 124 -5.01 -6.23 4.14
C ILE A 124 -4.33 -6.67 2.83
N CYS A 125 -4.57 -5.94 1.76
CA CYS A 125 -3.88 -6.12 0.47
C CYS A 125 -2.57 -5.32 0.43
N GLY A 126 -2.62 -4.07 0.87
CA GLY A 126 -1.49 -3.16 0.76
C GLY A 126 -1.82 -1.73 1.14
N ALA A 127 -0.83 -0.85 0.98
CA ALA A 127 -0.94 0.57 1.25
C ALA A 127 -0.28 1.40 0.14
N VAL A 128 -0.78 2.63 0.00
CA VAL A 128 -0.29 3.62 -0.97
C VAL A 128 -0.07 4.95 -0.27
N VAL A 129 1.04 5.61 -0.55
CA VAL A 129 1.22 7.03 -0.27
C VAL A 129 1.44 7.78 -1.58
N SER A 130 0.64 8.82 -1.77
CA SER A 130 0.55 9.64 -2.95
C SER A 130 0.94 11.07 -2.63
N VAL A 131 2.09 11.49 -3.15
CA VAL A 131 2.60 12.85 -2.98
C VAL A 131 2.01 13.72 -4.08
N ARG A 132 1.26 14.76 -3.72
CA ARG A 132 0.64 15.71 -4.66
C ARG A 132 1.02 17.14 -4.31
N PHE A 133 0.58 18.14 -5.07
CA PHE A 133 1.01 19.52 -4.83
C PHE A 133 0.43 20.12 -3.53
N GLN A 134 -0.88 20.03 -3.33
CA GLN A 134 -1.57 20.67 -2.21
C GLN A 134 -1.58 19.84 -0.92
N GLU A 135 -1.79 18.54 -1.07
CA GLU A 135 -1.95 17.59 0.02
C GLU A 135 -1.29 16.26 -0.35
N ASP A 136 -0.96 15.46 0.66
CA ASP A 136 -0.52 14.08 0.46
C ASP A 136 -1.67 13.15 0.81
N ILE A 137 -1.75 12.01 0.13
CA ILE A 137 -2.84 11.06 0.34
C ILE A 137 -2.25 9.73 0.78
N ILE A 138 -2.72 9.21 1.89
CA ILE A 138 -2.39 7.85 2.34
C ILE A 138 -3.63 6.97 2.19
N SER A 139 -3.45 5.77 1.66
CA SER A 139 -4.51 4.79 1.53
C SER A 139 -4.07 3.41 2.01
N ILE A 140 -5.00 2.65 2.59
CA ILE A 140 -4.85 1.21 2.85
C ILE A 140 -5.97 0.46 2.13
N TRP A 141 -5.61 -0.64 1.49
CA TRP A 141 -6.49 -1.44 0.64
C TRP A 141 -6.82 -2.77 1.33
N ASN A 142 -8.06 -3.20 1.24
CA ASN A 142 -8.50 -4.49 1.77
C ASN A 142 -9.38 -5.26 0.79
N LYS A 143 -9.44 -6.59 0.98
CA LYS A 143 -10.05 -7.55 0.04
C LYS A 143 -11.56 -7.43 -0.07
N THR A 144 -12.25 -7.19 1.05
CA THR A 144 -13.70 -7.32 1.13
C THR A 144 -14.35 -6.00 1.55
N ALA A 145 -14.92 -5.25 0.61
CA ALA A 145 -15.57 -3.97 0.92
C ALA A 145 -16.93 -4.11 1.62
N SER A 146 -17.61 -5.24 1.47
CA SER A 146 -18.91 -5.50 2.09
C SER A 146 -18.82 -5.83 3.58
N ASP A 147 -17.63 -6.20 4.08
CA ASP A 147 -17.42 -6.48 5.51
C ASP A 147 -17.25 -5.18 6.30
N GLN A 148 -18.35 -4.71 6.87
CA GLN A 148 -18.38 -3.50 7.69
C GLN A 148 -17.58 -3.65 8.99
N GLY A 149 -17.48 -4.86 9.56
CA GLY A 149 -16.73 -5.11 10.77
C GLY A 149 -15.23 -4.97 10.54
N THR A 150 -14.73 -5.61 9.48
CA THR A 150 -13.34 -5.49 9.05
C THR A 150 -12.99 -4.05 8.68
N THR A 151 -13.79 -3.40 7.84
CA THR A 151 -13.50 -2.03 7.40
C THR A 151 -13.52 -1.03 8.56
N ALA A 152 -14.42 -1.18 9.54
CA ALA A 152 -14.43 -0.38 10.76
C ALA A 152 -13.18 -0.64 11.63
N ARG A 153 -12.77 -1.90 11.79
CA ARG A 153 -11.55 -2.24 12.55
C ARG A 153 -10.29 -1.66 11.93
N ILE A 154 -10.21 -1.66 10.59
CA ILE A 154 -9.12 -1.01 9.84
C ILE A 154 -9.11 0.50 10.12
N ARG A 155 -10.27 1.16 10.03
CA ARG A 155 -10.40 2.60 10.33
C ARG A 155 -9.90 2.94 11.73
N ASP A 156 -10.33 2.18 12.73
CA ASP A 156 -10.02 2.48 14.13
C ASP A 156 -8.53 2.24 14.42
N THR A 157 -7.96 1.21 13.80
CA THR A 157 -6.51 0.95 13.85
C THR A 157 -5.72 2.06 13.17
N LEU A 158 -6.13 2.53 11.98
CA LEU A 158 -5.48 3.65 11.29
C LEU A 158 -5.44 4.91 12.17
N ARG A 159 -6.56 5.28 12.81
CA ARG A 159 -6.63 6.43 13.71
C ARG A 159 -5.59 6.32 14.83
N ARG A 160 -5.48 5.13 15.43
CA ARG A 160 -4.55 4.84 16.51
C ARG A 160 -3.09 4.89 16.05
N VAL A 161 -2.71 4.13 15.02
CA VAL A 161 -1.29 3.98 14.62
C VAL A 161 -0.73 5.25 13.96
N LEU A 162 -1.60 6.02 13.29
CA LEU A 162 -1.22 7.29 12.67
C LEU A 162 -1.35 8.50 13.62
N ASN A 163 -1.83 8.28 14.85
CA ASN A 163 -2.10 9.34 15.84
C ASN A 163 -2.94 10.49 15.26
N LEU A 164 -4.02 10.15 14.55
CA LEU A 164 -4.83 11.14 13.87
C LEU A 164 -5.74 11.89 14.85
N PRO A 165 -5.87 13.21 14.72
CA PRO A 165 -6.89 13.97 15.42
C PRO A 165 -8.30 13.39 15.22
N PRO A 166 -9.20 13.50 16.22
CA PRO A 166 -10.56 12.95 16.11
C PRO A 166 -11.37 13.49 14.92
N ASN A 167 -11.07 14.73 14.50
CA ASN A 167 -11.69 15.44 13.39
C ASN A 167 -11.07 15.13 12.02
N THR A 168 -10.04 14.29 11.94
CA THR A 168 -9.50 13.87 10.65
C THR A 168 -10.56 13.08 9.89
N ILE A 169 -10.90 13.58 8.70
CA ILE A 169 -11.83 12.93 7.78
C ILE A 169 -11.11 11.74 7.15
N MET A 170 -11.75 10.58 7.24
CA MET A 170 -11.32 9.35 6.56
C MET A 170 -12.46 8.91 5.66
N GLU A 171 -12.16 8.66 4.40
CA GLU A 171 -13.14 8.28 3.39
C GLU A 171 -12.90 6.84 2.96
N TYR A 172 -13.93 6.00 3.00
CA TYR A 172 -13.84 4.65 2.44
C TYR A 172 -14.44 4.66 1.03
N LYS A 173 -13.71 4.11 0.06
CA LYS A 173 -14.20 3.92 -1.31
C LYS A 173 -14.02 2.49 -1.75
N THR A 174 -15.06 1.90 -2.33
CA THR A 174 -14.92 0.65 -3.07
C THR A 174 -14.05 0.90 -4.31
N HIS A 175 -13.34 -0.12 -4.77
CA HIS A 175 -12.57 -0.01 -6.00
C HIS A 175 -13.48 0.23 -7.21
N THR A 176 -14.62 -0.46 -7.26
CA THR A 176 -15.66 -0.29 -8.28
C THR A 176 -16.17 1.15 -8.40
N ASP A 177 -16.43 1.83 -7.27
CA ASP A 177 -16.90 3.22 -7.31
C ASP A 177 -15.77 4.19 -7.65
N SER A 178 -14.54 3.91 -7.22
CA SER A 178 -13.36 4.71 -7.55
C SER A 178 -13.12 4.77 -9.07
N ILE A 179 -13.37 3.67 -9.78
CA ILE A 179 -13.21 3.59 -11.24
C ILE A 179 -14.22 4.47 -11.98
N LYS A 180 -15.47 4.54 -11.51
CA LYS A 180 -16.49 5.39 -12.13
C LYS A 180 -16.02 6.86 -12.16
N TYR A 181 -15.39 7.32 -11.07
CA TYR A 181 -14.86 8.68 -11.00
C TYR A 181 -13.61 8.89 -11.85
N VAL A 182 -12.72 7.89 -11.95
CA VAL A 182 -11.52 7.97 -12.82
C VAL A 182 -11.94 8.00 -14.29
N CYS A 183 -12.83 7.11 -14.74
CA CYS A 183 -13.35 7.15 -16.11
C CYS A 183 -14.12 8.45 -16.41
N LEU A 184 -14.85 9.02 -15.44
CA LEU A 184 -15.51 10.31 -15.61
C LEU A 184 -14.50 11.48 -15.71
N PHE A 185 -13.44 11.46 -14.91
CA PHE A 185 -12.38 12.48 -14.98
C PHE A 185 -11.54 12.34 -16.25
N ASP A 186 -11.21 11.12 -16.67
CA ASP A 186 -10.51 10.86 -17.93
C ASP A 186 -11.38 11.22 -19.13
N LEU A 187 -12.69 10.93 -19.12
CA LEU A 187 -13.59 11.40 -20.18
C LEU A 187 -13.67 12.93 -20.21
N LEU A 188 -13.79 13.59 -19.05
CA LEU A 188 -13.85 15.06 -18.95
C LEU A 188 -12.54 15.71 -19.38
N PHE A 189 -11.40 15.12 -19.04
CA PHE A 189 -10.09 15.61 -19.45
C PHE A 189 -9.85 15.39 -20.95
N THR A 190 -10.24 14.24 -21.49
CA THR A 190 -10.21 14.00 -22.94
C THR A 190 -11.16 14.93 -23.70
N LEU A 191 -12.37 15.16 -23.18
CA LEU A 191 -13.35 16.09 -23.78
C LEU A 191 -12.88 17.55 -23.72
N GLN A 192 -12.26 18.00 -22.62
CA GLN A 192 -11.64 19.32 -22.57
C GLN A 192 -10.48 19.44 -23.57
N LEU A 193 -9.61 18.42 -23.67
CA LEU A 193 -8.53 18.41 -24.67
C LEU A 193 -9.04 18.43 -26.12
N PHE A 194 -10.18 17.79 -26.42
CA PHE A 194 -10.85 17.88 -27.72
C PHE A 194 -11.45 19.28 -27.95
N SER A 195 -12.08 19.90 -26.93
CA SER A 195 -12.59 21.27 -27.05
C SER A 195 -11.47 22.30 -27.21
N PHE A 196 -10.32 22.14 -26.55
CA PHE A 196 -9.17 23.02 -26.71
C PHE A 196 -8.48 22.86 -28.08
N ASN A 197 -8.39 21.64 -28.62
CA ASN A 197 -7.88 21.43 -29.98
C ASN A 197 -8.83 21.98 -31.07
N PHE A 198 -10.15 21.96 -30.84
CA PHE A 198 -11.10 22.54 -31.79
C PHE A 198 -11.11 24.08 -31.77
N ILE A 199 -10.82 24.70 -30.62
CA ILE A 199 -10.69 26.16 -30.50
C ILE A 199 -9.40 26.66 -31.16
N CYS A 200 -8.30 25.90 -31.09
CA CYS A 200 -7.04 26.29 -31.76
C CYS A 200 -7.11 26.19 -33.30
N ILE A 201 -7.96 25.33 -33.87
CA ILE A 201 -8.09 25.19 -35.34
C ILE A 201 -8.97 26.29 -35.94
N LEU A 202 -9.93 26.85 -35.20
CA LEU A 202 -10.82 27.92 -35.71
C LEU A 202 -10.20 29.33 -35.67
N VAL A 203 -9.07 29.53 -34.99
CA VAL A 203 -8.39 30.85 -34.92
C VAL A 203 -7.38 31.06 -36.06
N PHE A 204 -7.11 30.05 -36.89
CA PHE A 204 -6.09 30.15 -37.96
C PHE A 204 -6.63 30.24 -39.41
N THR A 205 -7.92 30.49 -39.61
CA THR A 205 -8.48 30.74 -40.96
C THR A 205 -9.28 32.02 -41.01
N HIS A 206 -8.62 33.18 -40.89
CA HIS A 206 -9.13 34.43 -41.44
C HIS A 206 -7.98 35.39 -41.78
N PRO A 207 -7.60 35.55 -43.06
CA PRO A 207 -6.85 36.72 -43.49
C PRO A 207 -7.84 37.85 -43.78
N PHE A 208 -7.73 38.94 -43.02
CA PHE A 208 -8.35 40.22 -43.34
C PHE A 208 -7.45 40.98 -44.33
N PHE A 209 -8.06 41.43 -45.44
CA PHE A 209 -7.88 42.73 -46.09
C PHE A 209 -6.50 43.40 -46.05
N ALA A 210 -5.90 43.53 -47.23
CA ALA A 210 -5.29 44.75 -47.75
C ALA A 210 -5.49 44.80 -49.26
#